data_AF-A0A8I1S1U2-F1
#
_entry.id   AF-A0A8I1S1U2-F1
#
_cell.length_a   1.000
_cell.length_b   1.000
_cell.length_c   1.000
_cell.angle_alpha   90.00
_cell.angle_beta   90.00
_cell.angle_gamma   90.00
#
_symmetry.space_group_name_H-M   'P 1'
#
loop_
_entity.id
_entity.type
_entity.pdbx_description
1 polymer ?
#
loop_
_entity_poly.entity_id
_entity_poly.type
_entity_poly.pdbx_seq_one_letter_code
_entity_poly.pdbx_strand_id
1 'polypeptide(L)'
;MRRIAAALWILVAASAAACGAAGSSPATVTTTATVTVTAQPSAASTFDLSGDLQLWGAQHFADDGSSCRGKGGYSDIGQGVAVTVYDASGKIVSAGSVTGSTYDAGACKFQWSASGVPSGAGPYQVEVSHRGRMTVTEQDARSGAIHLTLGNS
;
A
#
# COMPACT_ATOMS: atom_id res chain seq x y z
N MET A 1 -20.19 20.64 -10.40
CA MET A 1 -20.11 20.51 -8.93
C MET A 1 -21.37 19.84 -8.40
N ARG A 2 -21.29 18.55 -8.04
CA ARG A 2 -22.37 17.83 -7.34
C ARG A 2 -21.74 17.09 -6.16
N ARG A 3 -22.07 17.56 -4.95
CA ARG A 3 -21.72 16.96 -3.66
C ARG A 3 -22.70 15.81 -3.39
N ILE A 4 -22.21 14.64 -3.02
CA ILE A 4 -23.01 13.49 -2.55
C ILE A 4 -22.23 12.94 -1.34
N ALA A 5 -22.56 13.36 -0.12
CA ALA A 5 -23.61 12.88 0.79
C ALA A 5 -23.03 11.89 1.81
N ALA A 6 -22.86 12.39 3.04
CA ALA A 6 -22.48 11.64 4.23
C ALA A 6 -23.61 10.67 4.62
N ALA A 7 -23.26 9.44 4.99
CA ALA A 7 -24.19 8.48 5.59
C ALA A 7 -23.78 8.25 7.06
N LEU A 8 -24.47 8.98 7.93
CA LEU A 8 -24.66 8.70 9.35
C LEU A 8 -25.25 7.28 9.51
N TRP A 9 -24.73 6.49 10.44
CA TRP A 9 -25.43 5.33 10.98
C TRP A 9 -25.42 5.36 12.51
N ILE A 10 -26.44 6.08 13.02
CA ILE A 10 -27.40 5.74 14.08
C ILE A 10 -26.94 4.80 15.20
N LEU A 11 -26.91 5.39 16.41
CA LEU A 11 -26.97 4.76 17.72
C LEU A 11 -28.22 3.87 17.88
N VAL A 12 -28.05 2.63 18.35
CA VAL A 12 -29.16 1.86 18.93
C VAL A 12 -28.92 1.67 20.42
N ALA A 13 -29.89 2.18 21.18
CA ALA A 13 -29.92 2.26 22.62
C ALA A 13 -30.42 0.97 23.28
N ALA A 14 -30.06 0.88 24.56
CA ALA A 14 -30.50 0.02 25.65
C ALA A 14 -31.87 -0.69 25.54
N SER A 15 -31.89 -1.93 26.03
CA SER A 15 -33.09 -2.50 26.65
C SER A 15 -32.70 -3.31 27.89
N ALA A 16 -32.92 -2.69 29.06
CA ALA A 16 -32.94 -3.34 30.37
C ALA A 16 -34.34 -3.89 30.63
N ALA A 17 -34.46 -5.14 31.06
CA ALA A 17 -35.64 -5.67 31.72
C ALA A 17 -35.18 -6.65 32.81
N ALA A 18 -35.21 -6.15 34.05
CA ALA A 18 -35.02 -6.92 35.27
C ALA A 18 -36.39 -7.38 35.78
N CYS A 19 -36.49 -8.65 36.21
CA CYS A 19 -37.54 -9.10 37.12
C CYS A 19 -36.85 -10.01 38.15
N GLY A 20 -36.83 -9.58 39.42
CA GLY A 20 -36.17 -10.26 40.52
C GLY A 20 -37.07 -11.25 41.25
N ALA A 21 -36.44 -12.21 41.93
CA ALA A 21 -37.04 -12.98 43.04
C ALA A 21 -35.94 -13.28 44.09
N ALA A 22 -36.37 -13.36 45.34
CA ALA A 22 -35.61 -13.23 46.58
C ALA A 22 -34.67 -14.40 46.92
N GLY A 23 -33.59 -14.09 47.67
CA GLY A 23 -32.71 -15.07 48.31
C GLY A 23 -31.66 -14.39 49.20
N SER A 24 -31.77 -14.56 50.51
CA SER A 24 -30.88 -13.98 51.53
C SER A 24 -29.62 -14.83 51.72
N SER A 25 -28.43 -14.25 51.58
CA SER A 25 -27.14 -14.79 52.05
C SER A 25 -26.09 -13.67 52.06
N PRO A 26 -25.29 -13.47 53.12
CA PRO A 26 -24.14 -12.56 53.09
C PRO A 26 -22.96 -13.30 52.43
N ALA A 27 -22.98 -13.39 51.10
CA ALA A 27 -21.82 -13.81 50.34
C ALA A 27 -20.95 -12.57 50.08
N THR A 28 -19.71 -12.61 50.58
CA THR A 28 -18.65 -11.66 50.29
C THR A 28 -18.57 -11.43 48.79
N VAL A 29 -19.02 -10.27 48.31
CA VAL A 29 -18.94 -9.90 46.90
C VAL A 29 -17.50 -9.53 46.62
N THR A 30 -16.70 -10.52 46.24
CA THR A 30 -15.42 -10.30 45.58
C THR A 30 -15.74 -9.73 44.20
N THR A 31 -15.74 -8.41 44.09
CA THR A 31 -15.93 -7.70 42.82
C THR A 31 -14.70 -7.95 41.95
N THR A 32 -14.71 -9.03 41.17
CA THR A 32 -13.75 -9.23 40.07
C THR A 32 -14.11 -8.23 38.98
N ALA A 33 -13.51 -7.04 39.04
CA ALA A 33 -13.52 -6.11 37.93
C ALA A 33 -12.81 -6.77 36.74
N THR A 34 -13.58 -7.17 35.73
CA THR A 34 -13.05 -7.60 34.44
C THR A 34 -12.50 -6.37 33.74
N VAL A 35 -11.20 -6.15 33.86
CA VAL A 35 -10.48 -5.16 33.08
C VAL A 35 -10.34 -5.72 31.66
N THR A 36 -11.29 -5.38 30.79
CA THR A 36 -11.10 -5.52 29.34
C THR A 36 -9.99 -4.56 28.91
N VAL A 37 -8.77 -5.09 28.80
CA VAL A 37 -7.67 -4.41 28.13
C VAL A 37 -7.97 -4.45 26.63
N THR A 38 -8.59 -3.40 26.12
CA THR A 38 -8.65 -3.16 24.68
C THR A 38 -7.21 -2.90 24.23
N ALA A 39 -6.53 -3.91 23.69
CA ALA A 39 -5.21 -3.72 23.10
C ALA A 39 -5.36 -2.71 21.96
N GLN A 40 -4.90 -1.47 22.20
CA GLN A 40 -4.76 -0.45 21.17
C GLN A 40 -3.87 -1.07 20.08
N PRO A 41 -4.31 -1.13 18.82
CA PRO A 41 -3.49 -1.63 17.73
C PRO A 41 -2.19 -0.83 17.77
N SER A 42 -1.09 -1.48 18.15
CA SER A 42 0.23 -0.86 18.11
C SER A 42 0.42 -0.41 16.68
N ALA A 43 0.56 0.91 16.46
CA ALA A 43 0.60 1.48 15.13
C ALA A 43 1.67 0.73 14.33
N ALA A 44 1.23 -0.07 13.35
CA ALA A 44 2.13 -0.82 12.51
C ALA A 44 3.08 0.20 11.86
N SER A 45 4.39 0.05 12.08
CA SER A 45 5.37 0.94 11.48
C SER A 45 5.32 0.77 9.97
N THR A 46 5.14 1.86 9.25
CA THR A 46 5.13 1.88 7.79
C THR A 46 6.28 2.72 7.25
N PHE A 47 6.71 2.44 6.02
CA PHE A 47 7.70 3.24 5.31
C PHE A 47 7.24 3.54 3.87
N ASP A 48 7.89 4.52 3.25
CA ASP A 48 7.70 4.84 1.84
C ASP A 48 8.70 4.05 0.99
N LEU A 49 8.18 3.35 0.00
CA LEU A 49 8.95 2.53 -0.92
C LEU A 49 9.00 3.25 -2.27
N SER A 50 10.21 3.47 -2.79
CA SER A 50 10.42 4.16 -4.07
C SER A 50 11.46 3.45 -4.90
N GLY A 51 11.48 3.76 -6.20
CA GLY A 51 12.50 3.28 -7.11
C GLY A 51 12.38 3.89 -8.50
N ASP A 52 13.16 3.35 -9.42
CA ASP A 52 13.09 3.67 -10.83
C ASP A 52 12.95 2.46 -11.74
N LEU A 53 12.35 2.70 -12.89
CA LEU A 53 12.19 1.76 -13.99
C LEU A 53 12.79 2.41 -15.24
N GLN A 54 13.84 1.81 -15.79
CA GLN A 54 14.48 2.28 -17.01
C GLN A 54 14.02 1.44 -18.20
N LEU A 55 13.53 2.12 -19.23
CA LEU A 55 13.15 1.51 -20.50
C LEU A 55 14.16 1.90 -21.58
N TRP A 56 14.94 0.93 -22.04
CA TRP A 56 15.95 1.12 -23.09
C TRP A 56 15.37 0.95 -24.49
N GLY A 57 16.05 1.56 -25.46
CA GLY A 57 15.75 1.47 -26.89
C GLY A 57 14.73 2.52 -27.33
N ALA A 58 15.18 3.50 -28.11
CA ALA A 58 14.36 4.62 -28.58
C ALA A 58 13.09 4.20 -29.35
N GLN A 59 13.06 2.99 -29.92
CA GLN A 59 11.87 2.42 -30.56
C GLN A 59 10.75 2.04 -29.56
N HIS A 60 11.08 1.90 -28.28
CA HIS A 60 10.19 1.42 -27.23
C HIS A 60 9.50 2.54 -26.43
N PHE A 61 9.85 3.80 -26.67
CA PHE A 61 9.21 4.95 -26.04
C PHE A 61 9.02 6.10 -27.02
N ALA A 62 8.17 7.06 -26.65
CA ALA A 62 8.09 8.37 -27.28
C ALA A 62 8.49 9.40 -26.23
N ASP A 63 9.29 10.39 -26.61
CA ASP A 63 9.68 11.52 -25.77
C ASP A 63 9.06 12.83 -26.28
N ASP A 64 8.88 13.78 -25.37
CA ASP A 64 8.43 15.16 -25.67
C ASP A 64 9.56 16.20 -25.43
N GLY A 65 10.81 15.74 -25.37
CA GLY A 65 11.99 16.54 -25.02
C GLY A 65 12.28 16.70 -23.53
N SER A 66 11.36 16.31 -22.63
CA SER A 66 11.58 16.38 -21.18
C SER A 66 11.12 15.13 -20.43
N SER A 67 10.00 14.57 -20.89
CA SER A 67 9.34 13.40 -20.38
C SER A 67 9.28 12.35 -21.49
N CYS A 68 8.93 11.13 -21.11
CA CYS A 68 8.82 10.04 -22.06
C CYS A 68 7.80 9.03 -21.57
N ARG A 69 7.20 8.31 -22.52
CA ARG A 69 6.18 7.30 -22.28
C ARG A 69 6.51 6.07 -23.12
N GLY A 70 6.27 4.89 -22.58
CA GLY A 70 6.44 3.67 -23.35
C GLY A 70 5.52 3.63 -24.57
N LYS A 71 5.95 2.94 -25.62
CA LYS A 71 5.28 2.84 -26.91
C LYS A 71 5.27 1.38 -27.38
N GLY A 72 4.28 1.06 -28.22
CA GLY A 72 4.12 -0.30 -28.76
C GLY A 72 3.90 -1.30 -27.63
N GLY A 73 4.76 -2.31 -27.57
CA GLY A 73 4.74 -3.32 -26.51
C GLY A 73 5.09 -2.82 -25.11
N TYR A 74 5.30 -1.51 -24.90
CA TYR A 74 5.51 -0.83 -23.61
C TYR A 74 4.50 0.30 -23.34
N SER A 75 3.42 0.39 -24.12
CA SER A 75 2.44 1.50 -24.05
C SER A 75 1.70 1.64 -22.71
N ASP A 76 1.68 0.58 -21.91
CA ASP A 76 1.18 0.50 -20.54
C ASP A 76 2.14 1.09 -19.48
N ILE A 77 3.28 1.66 -19.89
CA ILE A 77 4.26 2.29 -19.00
C ILE A 77 4.30 3.79 -19.26
N GLY A 78 4.05 4.55 -18.21
CA GLY A 78 4.05 6.01 -18.25
C GLY A 78 3.67 6.60 -16.90
N GLN A 79 3.72 7.92 -16.81
CA GLN A 79 3.26 8.62 -15.61
C GLN A 79 1.79 8.28 -15.28
N GLY A 80 1.52 8.09 -13.99
CA GLY A 80 0.20 7.74 -13.44
C GLY A 80 -0.13 6.24 -13.45
N VAL A 81 0.74 5.40 -14.01
CA VAL A 81 0.54 3.94 -14.01
C VAL A 81 0.69 3.40 -12.58
N ALA A 82 -0.16 2.44 -12.23
CA ALA A 82 -0.20 1.85 -10.91
C ALA A 82 1.07 1.03 -10.61
N VAL A 83 1.50 1.11 -9.35
CA VAL A 83 2.51 0.22 -8.78
C VAL A 83 1.88 -0.52 -7.62
N THR A 84 1.98 -1.84 -7.61
CA THR A 84 1.41 -2.67 -6.54
C THR A 84 2.53 -3.31 -5.76
N VAL A 85 2.48 -3.21 -4.43
CA VAL A 85 3.43 -3.83 -3.52
C VAL A 85 2.74 -4.97 -2.79
N TYR A 86 3.35 -6.15 -2.87
CA TYR A 86 2.89 -7.36 -2.22
C TYR A 86 3.87 -7.78 -1.12
N ASP A 87 3.38 -8.48 -0.10
CA ASP A 87 4.22 -9.17 0.88
C ASP A 87 4.72 -10.53 0.37
N ALA A 88 5.47 -11.24 1.21
CA ALA A 88 5.98 -12.58 0.91
C ALA A 88 4.88 -13.63 0.64
N SER A 89 3.65 -13.40 1.13
CA SER A 89 2.50 -14.28 0.88
C SER A 89 1.76 -13.96 -0.43
N GLY A 90 2.14 -12.88 -1.11
CA GLY A 90 1.49 -12.40 -2.33
C GLY A 90 0.24 -11.56 -2.06
N LYS A 91 0.02 -11.12 -0.82
CA LYS A 91 -1.07 -10.20 -0.47
C LYS A 91 -0.64 -8.77 -0.75
N ILE A 92 -1.55 -7.96 -1.31
CA ILE A 92 -1.33 -6.53 -1.51
C ILE A 92 -1.23 -5.85 -0.14
N VAL A 93 -0.11 -5.16 0.08
CA VAL A 93 0.16 -4.40 1.30
C VAL A 93 0.19 -2.90 1.07
N SER A 94 0.50 -2.46 -0.15
CA SER A 94 0.46 -1.05 -0.53
C SER A 94 0.25 -0.91 -2.04
N ALA A 95 -0.24 0.27 -2.46
CA ALA A 95 -0.35 0.67 -3.84
C ALA A 95 0.23 2.08 -4.00
N GLY A 96 0.83 2.32 -5.15
CA GLY A 96 1.51 3.53 -5.52
C GLY A 96 1.32 3.84 -7.00
N SER A 97 2.14 4.74 -7.52
CA SER A 97 2.10 5.07 -8.94
C SER A 97 3.43 5.59 -9.45
N VAL A 98 3.59 5.56 -10.77
CA VAL A 98 4.67 6.27 -11.46
C VAL A 98 4.41 7.77 -11.35
N THR A 99 5.24 8.47 -10.60
CA THR A 99 5.10 9.89 -10.29
C THR A 99 5.67 10.79 -11.38
N GLY A 100 6.66 10.30 -12.14
CA GLY A 100 7.31 11.07 -13.19
C GLY A 100 8.07 10.19 -14.19
N SER A 101 8.50 10.83 -15.27
CA SER A 101 9.33 10.21 -16.32
C SER A 101 10.33 11.23 -16.85
N THR A 102 11.54 10.79 -17.15
CA THR A 102 12.60 11.62 -17.72
C THR A 102 13.31 10.84 -18.81
N TYR A 103 13.52 11.47 -19.96
CA TYR A 103 14.36 10.93 -21.01
C TYR A 103 15.82 11.33 -20.74
N ASP A 104 16.70 10.35 -20.60
CA ASP A 104 18.13 10.57 -20.39
C ASP A 104 18.96 9.44 -21.01
N ALA A 105 20.11 9.80 -21.61
CA ALA A 105 21.10 8.86 -22.15
C ALA A 105 20.55 7.72 -23.06
N GLY A 106 19.48 7.96 -23.82
CA GLY A 106 18.87 6.95 -24.70
C GLY A 106 17.93 5.97 -24.00
N ALA A 107 17.60 6.24 -22.74
CA ALA A 107 16.63 5.49 -21.95
C ALA A 107 15.52 6.41 -21.43
N CYS A 108 14.35 5.84 -21.24
CA CYS A 108 13.25 6.50 -20.53
C CYS A 108 13.22 6.02 -19.08
N LYS A 109 13.49 6.93 -18.14
CA LYS A 109 13.50 6.66 -16.70
C LYS A 109 12.16 7.04 -16.09
N PHE A 110 11.46 6.08 -15.51
CA PHE A 110 10.21 6.28 -14.78
C PHE A 110 10.47 6.22 -13.26
N GLN A 111 10.09 7.26 -12.55
CA GLN A 111 10.17 7.31 -11.09
C GLN A 111 8.82 6.91 -10.50
N TRP A 112 8.84 6.11 -9.44
CA TRP A 112 7.62 5.63 -8.82
C TRP A 112 7.75 5.57 -7.30
N SER A 113 6.62 5.65 -6.61
CA SER A 113 6.56 5.55 -5.16
C SER A 113 5.26 4.91 -4.70
N ALA A 114 5.35 4.19 -3.57
CA ALA A 114 4.24 3.58 -2.85
C ALA A 114 4.42 3.84 -1.34
N SER A 115 3.46 4.54 -0.74
CA SER A 115 3.49 4.89 0.67
C SER A 115 2.76 3.86 1.53
N GLY A 116 3.09 3.80 2.83
CA GLY A 116 2.35 2.96 3.77
C GLY A 116 2.68 1.47 3.68
N VAL A 117 3.89 1.12 3.23
CA VAL A 117 4.35 -0.27 3.22
C VAL A 117 4.63 -0.69 4.67
N PRO A 118 3.98 -1.75 5.20
CA PRO A 118 4.22 -2.21 6.57
C PRO A 118 5.63 -2.77 6.70
N SER A 119 6.38 -2.36 7.71
CA SER A 119 7.69 -2.92 8.02
C SER A 119 7.60 -4.32 8.61
N GLY A 120 8.63 -5.15 8.42
CA GLY A 120 8.71 -6.50 8.98
C GLY A 120 7.88 -7.54 8.24
N ALA A 121 7.28 -7.18 7.10
CA ALA A 121 6.53 -8.08 6.23
C ALA A 121 7.30 -8.48 4.96
N GLY A 122 8.59 -8.13 4.89
CA GLY A 122 9.45 -8.45 3.76
C GLY A 122 9.81 -9.95 3.69
N PRO A 123 10.37 -10.42 2.55
CA PRO A 123 10.64 -9.67 1.33
C PRO A 123 9.34 -9.21 0.63
N TYR A 124 9.41 -8.07 -0.07
CA TYR A 124 8.28 -7.53 -0.81
C TYR A 124 8.37 -7.92 -2.28
N GLN A 125 7.24 -7.92 -2.98
CA GLN A 125 7.22 -8.04 -4.43
C GLN A 125 6.62 -6.76 -5.00
N VAL A 126 7.31 -6.14 -5.96
CA VAL A 126 6.85 -4.91 -6.62
C VAL A 126 6.44 -5.24 -8.05
N GLU A 127 5.26 -4.78 -8.44
CA GLU A 127 4.72 -4.91 -9.79
C GLU A 127 4.40 -3.53 -10.33
N VAL A 128 5.05 -3.15 -11.41
CA VAL A 128 4.75 -1.90 -12.12
C VAL A 128 3.84 -2.23 -13.29
N SER A 129 2.66 -1.64 -13.31
CA SER A 129 1.62 -1.95 -14.30
C SER A 129 1.21 -3.43 -14.22
N HIS A 130 1.71 -4.25 -15.14
CA HIS A 130 1.40 -5.68 -15.27
C HIS A 130 2.65 -6.48 -15.71
N ARG A 131 3.85 -5.89 -15.59
CA ARG A 131 5.09 -6.39 -16.21
C ARG A 131 5.78 -7.51 -15.44
N GLY A 132 5.07 -8.11 -14.49
CA GLY A 132 5.59 -9.10 -13.58
C GLY A 132 6.07 -8.50 -12.26
N ARG A 133 6.38 -9.41 -11.35
CA ARG A 133 6.71 -9.10 -9.97
C ARG A 133 8.21 -9.25 -9.75
N MET A 134 8.81 -8.22 -9.18
CA MET A 134 10.19 -8.23 -8.74
C MET A 134 10.23 -8.40 -7.23
N THR A 135 10.92 -9.43 -6.74
CA THR A 135 11.16 -9.58 -5.30
C THR A 135 12.27 -8.64 -4.86
N VAL A 136 12.02 -7.85 -3.82
CA VAL A 136 12.97 -6.92 -3.19
C VAL A 136 13.13 -7.28 -1.72
N THR A 137 14.35 -7.16 -1.21
CA THR A 137 14.58 -7.33 0.22
C THR A 137 13.96 -6.15 0.98
N GLU A 138 13.66 -6.34 2.27
CA GLU A 138 13.18 -5.23 3.09
C GLU A 138 14.22 -4.10 3.22
N GLN A 139 15.51 -4.44 3.20
CA GLN A 139 16.58 -3.45 3.24
C GLN A 139 16.58 -2.57 1.99
N ASP A 140 16.45 -3.16 0.80
CA ASP A 140 16.39 -2.42 -0.47
C ASP A 140 15.10 -1.62 -0.60
N ALA A 141 13.99 -2.17 -0.11
CA ALA A 141 12.71 -1.49 -0.06
C ALA A 141 12.76 -0.24 0.83
N ARG A 142 13.45 -0.31 1.97
CA ARG A 142 13.64 0.83 2.89
C ARG A 142 14.65 1.86 2.38
N SER A 143 15.65 1.43 1.61
CA SER A 143 16.64 2.36 1.04
C SER A 143 16.08 3.13 -0.17
N GLY A 144 14.98 2.65 -0.77
CA GLY A 144 14.41 3.23 -1.98
C GLY A 144 15.29 3.05 -3.22
N ALA A 145 16.28 2.15 -3.16
CA ALA A 145 17.26 1.89 -4.21
C ALA A 145 16.82 0.71 -5.12
N ILE A 146 15.55 0.72 -5.52
CA ILE A 146 15.02 -0.32 -6.40
C ILE A 146 15.15 0.15 -7.85
N HIS A 147 15.96 -0.56 -8.63
CA HIS A 147 16.22 -0.27 -10.04
C HIS A 147 15.73 -1.42 -10.90
N LEU A 148 14.74 -1.15 -11.76
CA LEU A 148 14.21 -2.10 -12.72
C LEU A 148 14.65 -1.68 -14.13
N THR A 149 14.97 -2.65 -14.97
CA THR A 149 15.37 -2.39 -16.35
C THR A 149 14.50 -3.21 -17.31
N LEU A 150 14.01 -2.54 -18.35
CA LEU A 150 13.23 -3.10 -19.45
C LEU A 150 13.86 -2.70 -20.79
N GLY A 151 13.56 -3.47 -21.83
CA GLY A 151 14.23 -3.34 -23.13
C GLY A 151 15.54 -4.12 -23.13
N ASN A 152 15.86 -4.74 -24.27
CA ASN A 152 17.09 -5.50 -24.42
C ASN A 152 18.25 -4.53 -24.68
N SER A 153 19.33 -4.68 -23.91
CA SER A 153 20.65 -4.10 -24.22
C SER A 153 21.22 -4.66 -25.52
#